data_AF-A0A8J2J787-F1
#
_entry.id   AF-A0A8J2J787-F1
#
_cell.length_a   1.000
_cell.length_b   1.000
_cell.length_c   1.000
_cell.angle_alpha   90.00
_cell.angle_beta   90.00
_cell.angle_gamma   90.00
#
_symmetry.space_group_name_H-M   'P 1'
#
loop_
_entity.id
_entity.type
_entity.pdbx_description
1 polymer ?
#
loop_
_entity_poly.entity_id
_entity_poly.type
_entity_poly.pdbx_seq_one_letter_code
_entity_poly.pdbx_strand_id
1 'polypeptide(L)'
;MSSNSIIRAVLRECHERLVDELQGDQVIKFLYSHGFISERAKKSIISEKNPVVKIKECLNILEDCKNEEALDSLINYLRNEGTQPHLWTLLEYSRVKHRRLRSNMLATCDSI
;
A
#
# COMPACT_ATOMS: atom_id res chain seq x y z
N MET A 1 9.93 20.42 1.75
CA MET A 1 9.92 18.95 1.78
C MET A 1 8.53 18.45 1.39
N SER A 2 8.39 17.80 0.24
CA SER A 2 7.28 16.88 -0.02
C SER A 2 7.66 16.01 -1.22
N SER A 3 8.27 14.85 -0.96
CA SER A 3 8.20 13.77 -1.94
C SER A 3 6.78 13.22 -1.89
N ASN A 4 5.94 13.66 -2.81
CA ASN A 4 4.68 12.98 -3.12
C ASN A 4 5.04 11.63 -3.75
N SER A 5 5.17 10.58 -2.93
CA SER A 5 5.41 9.23 -3.42
C SER A 5 4.12 8.67 -4.03
N ILE A 6 4.22 8.06 -5.21
CA ILE A 6 3.07 7.46 -5.90
C ILE A 6 2.42 6.41 -4.99
N ILE A 7 3.23 5.65 -4.24
CA ILE A 7 2.76 4.68 -3.25
C ILE A 7 1.82 5.30 -2.21
N ARG A 8 2.17 6.46 -1.63
CA ARG A 8 1.32 7.14 -0.66
C ARG A 8 0.02 7.62 -1.29
N ALA A 9 0.06 8.14 -2.51
CA ALA A 9 -1.14 8.60 -3.20
C ALA A 9 -2.08 7.43 -3.54
N VAL A 10 -1.54 6.31 -4.00
CA VAL A 10 -2.27 5.09 -4.32
C VAL A 10 -2.90 4.47 -3.07
N LEU A 11 -2.11 4.31 -2.01
CA LEU A 11 -2.57 3.72 -0.76
C LEU A 11 -3.65 4.59 -0.12
N ARG A 12 -3.49 5.92 -0.08
CA ARG A 12 -4.51 6.83 0.45
C ARG A 12 -5.82 6.78 -0.32
N GLU A 13 -5.77 6.73 -1.66
CA GLU A 13 -6.98 6.62 -2.48
C GLU A 13 -7.72 5.29 -2.24
N CYS A 14 -6.97 4.21 -2.01
CA CYS A 14 -7.56 2.88 -1.78
C CYS A 14 -7.80 2.59 -0.29
N HIS A 15 -7.43 3.49 0.62
CA HIS A 15 -7.22 3.19 2.04
C HIS A 15 -8.49 2.66 2.72
N GLU A 16 -9.64 3.30 2.52
CA GLU A 16 -10.90 2.86 3.14
C GLU A 16 -11.28 1.45 2.71
N ARG A 17 -11.23 1.18 1.40
CA ARG A 17 -11.53 -0.16 0.85
C ARG A 17 -10.53 -1.21 1.29
N LEU A 18 -9.24 -0.84 1.35
CA LEU A 18 -8.22 -1.73 1.87
C LEU A 18 -8.45 -2.06 3.34
N VAL A 19 -8.83 -1.09 4.17
CA VAL A 19 -9.12 -1.30 5.59
C VAL A 19 -10.35 -2.18 5.82
N ASP A 20 -11.39 -2.00 5.01
CA ASP A 20 -12.63 -2.78 5.12
C ASP A 20 -12.48 -4.21 4.60
N GLU A 21 -11.68 -4.40 3.54
CA GLU A 21 -11.64 -5.64 2.80
C GLU A 21 -10.40 -6.50 3.15
N LEU A 22 -9.24 -5.91 3.52
CA LEU A 22 -8.03 -6.70 3.82
C LEU A 22 -8.19 -7.58 5.06
N GLN A 23 -7.67 -8.80 4.97
CA GLN A 23 -7.44 -9.63 6.15
C GLN A 23 -6.16 -9.19 6.85
N GLY A 24 -6.28 -8.60 8.05
CA GLY A 24 -5.14 -8.08 8.81
C GLY A 24 -3.98 -9.07 8.97
N ASP A 25 -4.29 -10.35 9.24
CA ASP A 25 -3.26 -11.39 9.40
C ASP A 25 -2.45 -11.66 8.12
N GLN A 26 -3.08 -11.52 6.94
CA GLN A 26 -2.39 -11.69 5.65
C GLN A 26 -1.42 -10.53 5.40
N VAL A 27 -1.84 -9.30 5.70
CA VAL A 27 -1.00 -8.11 5.54
C VAL A 27 0.17 -8.15 6.52
N ILE A 28 -0.06 -8.53 7.77
CA ILE A 28 1.01 -8.68 8.77
C ILE A 28 2.03 -9.72 8.32
N LYS A 29 1.57 -10.86 7.79
CA LYS A 29 2.45 -11.92 7.25
C LYS A 29 3.25 -11.40 6.05
N PHE A 30 2.63 -10.66 5.14
CA PHE A 30 3.31 -10.02 4.01
C PHE A 30 4.40 -9.05 4.51
N LEU A 31 4.05 -8.12 5.39
CA LEU A 31 4.98 -7.12 5.92
C LEU A 31 6.20 -7.76 6.59
N TYR A 32 5.97 -8.84 7.34
CA TYR A 32 7.05 -9.55 8.01
C TYR A 32 7.92 -10.34 7.04
N SER A 33 7.32 -11.09 6.12
CA SER A 33 8.06 -11.93 5.15
C SER A 33 8.93 -11.12 4.18
N HIS A 34 8.50 -9.90 3.86
CA HIS A 34 9.24 -9.00 2.98
C HIS A 34 10.16 -8.03 3.75
N GLY A 35 10.27 -8.18 5.08
CA GLY A 35 11.21 -7.42 5.91
C GLY A 35 10.80 -5.97 6.20
N PHE A 36 9.55 -5.57 5.91
CA PHE A 36 9.03 -4.24 6.22
C PHE A 36 8.84 -4.01 7.72
N ILE A 37 8.61 -5.07 8.49
CA ILE A 37 8.47 -5.02 9.95
C ILE A 37 9.37 -6.02 10.65
N SER A 38 9.88 -5.63 11.83
CA SER A 38 10.62 -6.54 12.72
C SER A 38 9.68 -7.53 13.43
N GLU A 39 10.24 -8.62 13.98
CA GLU A 39 9.49 -9.55 14.83
C GLU A 39 8.81 -8.85 16.01
N ARG A 40 9.44 -7.79 16.56
CA ARG A 40 8.86 -6.98 17.64
C ARG A 40 7.63 -6.21 17.18
N ALA A 41 7.72 -5.56 16.01
CA ALA A 41 6.60 -4.83 15.43
C ALA A 41 5.45 -5.77 15.05
N LYS A 42 5.75 -6.93 14.45
CA LYS A 42 4.77 -7.99 14.19
C LYS A 42 4.00 -8.40 15.45
N LYS A 43 4.69 -8.68 16.56
CA LYS A 43 4.04 -9.02 17.84
C LYS A 43 3.15 -7.89 18.36
N SER A 44 3.58 -6.63 18.22
CA SER A 44 2.80 -5.45 18.58
C SER A 44 1.50 -5.38 17.78
N ILE A 45 1.58 -5.47 16.45
CA ILE A 45 0.40 -5.38 15.57
C ILE A 45 -0.54 -6.58 15.79
N ILE A 46 -0.01 -7.78 16.02
CA ILE A 46 -0.84 -8.96 16.34
C ILE A 46 -1.60 -8.77 17.67
N SER A 47 -0.97 -8.12 18.65
CA SER A 47 -1.56 -7.89 19.98
C SER A 47 -2.70 -6.87 20.01
N GLU A 48 -2.82 -6.02 18.98
CA GLU A 48 -3.97 -5.15 18.80
C GLU A 48 -5.25 -6.01 18.71
N LYS A 49 -6.36 -5.55 19.28
CA LYS A 49 -7.63 -6.29 19.26
C LYS A 49 -8.58 -5.79 18.18
N ASN A 50 -8.39 -4.55 17.74
CA ASN A 50 -9.19 -3.93 16.72
C ASN A 50 -8.62 -4.23 15.32
N PRO A 51 -9.31 -5.04 14.49
CA PRO A 51 -8.82 -5.40 13.16
C PRO A 51 -8.64 -4.18 12.23
N VAL A 52 -9.48 -3.16 12.38
CA VAL A 52 -9.39 -1.92 11.61
C VAL A 52 -8.10 -1.17 11.96
N VAL A 53 -7.76 -1.11 13.24
CA VAL A 53 -6.53 -0.45 13.71
C VAL A 53 -5.30 -1.22 13.22
N LYS A 54 -5.31 -2.55 13.27
CA LYS A 54 -4.23 -3.39 12.71
C LYS A 54 -3.93 -3.05 11.26
N ILE A 55 -4.98 -3.04 10.42
CA ILE A 55 -4.81 -2.83 8.98
C ILE A 55 -4.31 -1.41 8.72
N LYS A 56 -4.85 -0.41 9.44
CA LYS A 56 -4.35 0.97 9.36
C LYS A 56 -2.87 1.08 9.73
N GLU A 57 -2.44 0.44 10.81
CA GLU A 57 -1.00 0.42 11.17
C GLU A 57 -0.16 -0.23 10.07
N CYS A 58 -0.61 -1.35 9.50
CA CYS A 58 0.07 -2.00 8.40
C CYS A 58 0.18 -1.12 7.15
N LEU A 59 -0.90 -0.43 6.77
CA LEU A 59 -0.93 0.48 5.62
C LEU A 59 -0.06 1.71 5.86
N ASN A 60 -0.06 2.27 7.07
CA ASN A 60 0.81 3.38 7.43
C ASN A 60 2.30 3.03 7.28
N ILE A 61 2.70 1.82 7.68
CA ILE A 61 4.07 1.33 7.50
C ILE A 61 4.45 1.28 6.02
N LEU A 62 3.52 0.90 5.14
CA LEU A 62 3.73 0.90 3.69
C LEU A 62 3.75 2.31 3.10
N GLU A 63 2.91 3.23 3.59
CA GLU A 63 2.89 4.64 3.17
C GLU A 63 4.17 5.40 3.55
N ASP A 64 4.80 5.02 4.66
CA ASP A 64 6.08 5.57 5.12
C ASP A 64 7.28 4.93 4.43
N CYS A 65 7.07 3.79 3.77
CA CYS A 65 8.07 3.18 2.93
C CYS A 65 8.34 4.08 1.72
N LYS A 66 9.55 4.64 1.64
CA LYS A 66 10.00 5.40 0.47
C LYS A 66 10.32 4.52 -0.74
N ASN A 67 10.20 3.20 -0.58
CA ASN A 67 10.47 2.22 -1.63
C ASN A 67 9.21 1.95 -2.45
N GLU A 68 9.23 2.33 -3.74
CA GLU A 68 8.14 2.03 -4.67
C GLU A 68 7.97 0.52 -4.90
N GLU A 69 9.02 -0.28 -4.70
CA GLU A 69 8.95 -1.75 -4.77
C GLU A 69 8.03 -2.35 -3.70
N ALA A 70 7.75 -1.61 -2.62
CA ALA A 70 6.80 -2.06 -1.60
C ALA A 70 5.37 -2.15 -2.15
N LEU A 71 4.99 -1.21 -3.02
CA LEU A 71 3.69 -1.24 -3.71
C LEU A 71 3.64 -2.41 -4.70
N ASP A 72 4.72 -2.62 -5.45
CA ASP A 72 4.81 -3.70 -6.43
C ASP A 72 4.77 -5.08 -5.75
N SER A 73 5.46 -5.21 -4.62
CA SER A 73 5.43 -6.41 -3.78
C SER A 73 4.03 -6.66 -3.22
N LEU A 74 3.32 -5.61 -2.76
CA LEU A 74 1.95 -5.74 -2.28
C LEU A 74 0.98 -6.16 -3.40
N ILE A 75 1.08 -5.54 -4.57
CA ILE A 75 0.24 -5.88 -5.73
C ILE A 75 0.50 -7.33 -6.16
N ASN A 76 1.77 -7.74 -6.23
CA ASN A 76 2.14 -9.12 -6.56
C ASN A 76 1.65 -10.12 -5.51
N TYR A 77 1.77 -9.78 -4.23
CA TYR A 77 1.22 -10.60 -3.14
C TYR A 77 -0.29 -10.76 -3.29
N LEU A 78 -1.04 -9.66 -3.44
CA LEU A 78 -2.50 -9.71 -3.61
C LEU A 78 -2.94 -10.43 -4.89
N ARG A 79 -2.10 -10.41 -5.93
CA ARG A 79 -2.35 -11.09 -7.21
C ARG A 79 -2.13 -12.60 -7.14
N ASN A 80 -1.06 -13.04 -6.48
CA ASN A 80 -0.62 -14.44 -6.54
C ASN A 80 -0.97 -15.23 -5.28
N GLU A 81 -0.98 -14.58 -4.11
CA GLU A 81 -1.09 -15.22 -2.80
C GLU A 81 -2.27 -14.69 -1.98
N GLY A 82 -2.81 -13.52 -2.34
CA GLY A 82 -3.90 -12.87 -1.64
C GLY A 82 -5.23 -13.57 -1.87
N THR A 83 -6.08 -13.50 -0.84
CA THR A 83 -7.45 -14.04 -0.92
C THR A 83 -8.45 -13.11 -1.61
N GLN A 84 -8.02 -11.89 -1.98
CA GLN A 84 -8.87 -10.81 -2.50
C GLN A 84 -8.32 -10.29 -3.83
N PRO A 85 -8.53 -11.03 -4.93
CA PRO A 85 -7.94 -10.70 -6.22
C PRO A 85 -8.43 -9.36 -6.79
N HIS A 86 -9.60 -8.85 -6.40
CA HIS A 86 -10.03 -7.52 -6.86
C HIS A 86 -9.22 -6.36 -6.24
N LEU A 87 -8.58 -6.56 -5.08
CA LEU A 87 -7.79 -5.52 -4.42
C LEU A 87 -6.47 -5.23 -5.15
N TRP A 88 -5.83 -6.22 -5.78
CA TRP A 88 -4.66 -5.95 -6.61
C TRP A 88 -5.05 -5.13 -7.84
N THR A 89 -6.21 -5.39 -8.45
CA THR A 89 -6.72 -4.62 -9.60
C THR A 89 -7.03 -3.17 -9.19
N LEU A 90 -7.60 -2.96 -8.01
CA LEU A 90 -7.85 -1.62 -7.45
C LEU A 90 -6.55 -0.83 -7.29
N LEU A 91 -5.54 -1.44 -6.68
CA LEU A 91 -4.23 -0.82 -6.47
C LEU A 91 -3.51 -0.55 -7.80
N GLU A 92 -3.56 -1.50 -8.73
CA GLU A 92 -2.97 -1.36 -10.06
C GLU A 92 -3.61 -0.22 -10.85
N TYR A 93 -4.95 -0.13 -10.82
CA TYR A 93 -5.70 0.94 -11.47
C TYR A 93 -5.35 2.31 -10.89
N SER A 94 -5.33 2.43 -9.56
CA SER A 94 -4.95 3.67 -8.88
C SER A 94 -3.50 4.06 -9.22
N ARG A 95 -2.57 3.10 -9.27
CA ARG A 95 -1.17 3.32 -9.69
C ARG A 95 -1.07 3.89 -11.10
N VAL A 96 -1.78 3.31 -12.06
CA VAL A 96 -1.81 3.80 -13.46
C VAL A 96 -2.40 5.20 -13.54
N LYS A 97 -3.48 5.48 -12.79
CA LYS A 97 -4.11 6.81 -12.72
C LYS A 97 -3.12 7.87 -12.22
N HIS A 98 -2.43 7.63 -11.09
CA HIS A 98 -1.45 8.57 -10.54
C HIS A 98 -0.21 8.75 -11.43
N ARG A 99 0.27 7.69 -12.09
CA ARG A 99 1.35 7.80 -13.09
C ARG A 99 0.94 8.66 -14.28
N ARG A 100 -0.27 8.49 -14.80
CA ARG A 100 -0.80 9.32 -15.90
C ARG A 100 -0.93 10.79 -15.49
N LEU A 101 -1.46 11.07 -14.30
CA LEU A 101 -1.55 12.44 -13.78
C LEU A 101 -0.18 13.11 -13.67
N ARG A 102 0.83 12.40 -13.16
CA ARG A 102 2.21 12.90 -13.07
C ARG A 102 2.82 13.15 -14.46
N SER A 103 2.57 12.27 -15.42
CA SER A 103 3.06 12.42 -16.80
C SER A 103 2.40 13.62 -17.51
N ASN A 104 1.10 13.82 -17.32
CA ASN A 104 0.38 14.96 -17.91
C ASN A 104 0.80 16.29 -17.28
N MET A 105 1.14 16.32 -15.98
CA MET A 105 1.62 17.53 -15.30
C MET A 105 3.01 17.97 -15.77
N LEU A 106 3.91 17.03 -16.10
CA LEU A 106 5.23 17.34 -16.68
C LEU A 106 5.10 17.87 -18.11
N ALA A 107 4.21 17.29 -18.92
CA ALA A 107 3.98 17.72 -20.29
C ALA A 107 3.40 19.15 -20.39
N THR A 108 2.61 19.59 -19.40
CA THR A 108 2.10 20.97 -19.34
C THR A 108 3.15 22.01 -18.91
N CYS A 109 4.29 21.59 -18.34
CA CYS A 109 5.36 22.51 -17.93
C CYS A 109 6.36 22.84 -19.05
N ASP A 110 6.52 21.97 -20.06
CA ASP A 110 7.38 22.23 -21.23
C ASP A 110 6.69 23.08 -22.32
N SER A 111 5.50 23.62 -22.04
CA SER A 111 4.70 24.46 -22.96
C SER A 111 4.49 25.89 -22.46
N ILE A 112 5.28 26.38 -21.49
CA ILE A 112 5.32 27.78 -21.02
C ILE A 112 6.64 28.40 -21.45
#